data_AF-A0A958CK80-F1
#
_entry.id   AF-A0A958CK80-F1
#
_cell.length_a   1.000
_cell.length_b   1.000
_cell.length_c   1.000
_cell.angle_alpha   90.00
_cell.angle_beta   90.00
_cell.angle_gamma   90.00
#
_symmetry.space_group_name_H-M   'P 1'
#
loop_
_entity.id
_entity.type
_entity.pdbx_description
1 polymer ?
#
loop_
_entity_poly.entity_id
_entity_poly.type
_entity_poly.pdbx_seq_one_letter_code
_entity_poly.pdbx_strand_id
1 'polypeptide(L)'
;MSEVISRRSFLMGVGVGAASALAATAVEPVRASEPVAADSWGVLVDLTRCNGCDSCALACKEANQRPEPDTVPVSLNSDAYSFVDRRQVVSDAGIEQQMPIKRQCMHCLHPACVSACTVGALTKSADGPVVYNDKKCIG
;
A
#
# COMPACT_ATOMS: atom_id res chain seq x y z
N MET A 1 32.40 27.95 -45.15
CA MET A 1 33.22 28.47 -44.04
C MET A 1 32.82 27.68 -42.81
N SER A 2 33.64 26.69 -42.42
CA SER A 2 33.34 25.80 -41.30
C SER A 2 33.89 26.46 -40.05
N GLU A 3 33.02 26.91 -39.14
CA GLU A 3 33.44 27.41 -37.83
C GLU A 3 34.05 26.26 -37.03
N VAL A 4 35.36 26.33 -36.83
CA VAL A 4 36.10 25.33 -36.06
C VAL A 4 35.79 25.55 -34.58
N ILE A 5 35.00 24.65 -34.00
CA ILE A 5 34.72 24.64 -32.56
C ILE A 5 36.04 24.54 -31.80
N SER A 6 36.39 25.59 -31.07
CA SER A 6 37.59 25.63 -30.24
C SER A 6 37.50 24.65 -29.07
N ARG A 7 38.62 24.01 -28.72
CA ARG A 7 38.73 23.10 -27.55
C ARG A 7 38.19 23.75 -26.28
N ARG A 8 38.40 25.05 -26.09
CA ARG A 8 37.90 25.80 -24.93
C ARG A 8 36.37 25.92 -24.95
N SER A 9 35.79 26.18 -26.12
CA SER A 9 34.34 26.29 -26.31
C SER A 9 33.66 24.94 -26.12
N PHE A 10 34.29 23.85 -26.59
CA PHE A 10 33.83 22.48 -26.36
C PHE A 10 33.87 22.11 -24.88
N LEU A 11 34.98 22.38 -24.18
CA LEU A 11 35.11 22.07 -22.75
C LEU A 11 34.14 22.88 -21.88
N MET A 12 33.89 24.15 -22.24
CA MET A 12 32.86 24.96 -21.57
C MET A 12 31.45 24.42 -21.82
N GLY A 13 31.13 24.01 -23.06
CA GLY A 13 29.83 23.42 -23.39
C GLY A 13 29.59 22.09 -22.67
N VAL A 14 30.60 21.21 -22.60
CA VAL A 14 30.53 19.94 -21.87
C VAL A 14 30.41 20.16 -20.37
N GLY A 15 31.16 21.13 -19.80
CA GLY A 15 31.09 21.45 -18.37
C GLY A 15 29.71 21.96 -17.93
N VAL A 16 29.08 22.80 -18.75
CA VAL A 16 27.72 23.32 -18.50
C VAL A 16 26.66 22.22 -18.69
N GLY A 17 26.82 21.37 -19.71
CA GLY A 17 25.90 20.24 -19.96
C GLY A 17 25.97 19.13 -18.90
N ALA A 18 27.15 18.88 -18.34
CA ALA A 18 27.33 17.89 -17.26
C ALA A 18 26.70 18.39 -15.94
N ALA A 19 26.82 19.68 -15.63
CA ALA A 19 26.23 20.28 -14.43
C ALA A 19 24.69 20.27 -14.45
N SER A 20 24.07 20.49 -15.62
CA SER A 20 22.61 20.43 -15.76
C SER A 20 22.05 19.01 -15.71
N ALA A 21 22.81 18.01 -16.19
CA ALA A 21 22.41 16.61 -16.08
C ALA A 21 22.42 16.08 -14.63
N LEU A 22 23.33 16.57 -13.79
CA LEU A 22 23.39 16.19 -12.36
C LEU A 22 22.19 16.71 -11.56
N ALA A 23 21.70 17.92 -11.85
CA ALA A 23 20.54 18.50 -11.16
C ALA A 23 19.22 17.74 -11.43
N ALA A 24 19.11 17.03 -12.56
CA ALA A 24 17.91 16.27 -12.94
C ALA A 24 17.81 14.89 -12.25
N THR A 25 18.83 14.45 -11.51
CA THR A 25 18.87 13.12 -10.87
C THR A 25 18.49 13.12 -9.38
N ALA A 26 18.02 14.24 -8.83
CA ALA A 26 17.51 14.32 -7.47
C ALA A 26 16.11 13.67 -7.32
N VAL A 27 15.89 12.52 -7.95
CA VAL A 27 14.78 11.64 -7.61
C VAL A 27 15.20 10.92 -6.34
N GLU A 28 14.71 11.39 -5.20
CA GLU A 28 14.92 10.67 -3.94
C GLU A 28 14.44 9.22 -4.09
N PRO A 29 15.27 8.22 -3.71
CA PRO A 29 14.83 6.84 -3.75
C PRO A 29 13.64 6.69 -2.82
N VAL A 30 12.52 6.19 -3.35
CA VAL A 30 11.37 5.74 -2.56
C VAL A 30 11.87 4.58 -1.70
N ARG A 31 12.20 4.86 -0.43
CA ARG A 31 12.60 3.82 0.51
C ARG A 31 11.38 2.96 0.82
N ALA A 32 11.48 1.67 0.53
CA ALA A 32 10.43 0.69 0.81
C ALA A 32 10.19 0.44 2.31
N SER A 33 11.08 0.94 3.19
CA SER A 33 10.92 0.83 4.64
C SER A 33 11.57 1.99 5.37
N GLU A 34 10.76 2.80 6.06
CA GLU A 34 11.22 3.60 7.19
C GLU A 34 11.09 2.77 8.47
N PRO A 35 11.99 2.94 9.47
CA PRO A 35 11.85 2.30 10.76
C PRO A 35 10.49 2.65 11.38
N VAL A 36 9.81 1.65 11.97
CA VAL A 36 8.52 1.85 12.63
C VAL A 36 8.68 2.86 13.75
N ALA A 37 8.02 4.01 13.63
CA ALA A 37 7.92 4.95 14.73
C ALA A 37 7.30 4.23 15.94
N ALA A 38 7.83 4.46 17.14
CA ALA A 38 7.35 3.81 18.36
C ALA A 38 5.83 3.98 18.57
N ASP A 39 5.25 5.05 18.02
CA ASP A 39 3.83 5.40 18.14
C ASP A 39 2.99 5.01 16.91
N SER A 40 3.44 4.04 16.10
CA SER A 40 2.69 3.61 14.90
C SER A 40 1.37 2.91 15.23
N TRP A 41 0.37 3.08 14.36
CA TRP A 41 -0.93 2.42 14.49
C TRP A 41 -0.87 0.94 14.10
N GLY A 42 -1.59 0.12 14.86
CA GLY A 42 -1.83 -1.29 14.58
C GLY A 42 -3.28 -1.67 14.88
N VAL A 43 -3.75 -2.74 14.23
CA VAL A 43 -5.08 -3.32 14.47
C VAL A 43 -4.91 -4.77 14.89
N LEU A 44 -5.38 -5.10 16.10
CA LEU A 44 -5.45 -6.48 16.58
C LEU A 44 -6.89 -7.00 16.41
N VAL A 45 -7.00 -8.15 15.74
CA VAL A 45 -8.26 -8.90 15.65
C VAL A 45 -8.10 -10.19 16.43
N ASP A 46 -8.73 -10.27 17.60
CA ASP A 46 -8.73 -11.48 18.44
C ASP A 46 -9.73 -12.51 17.90
N LEU A 47 -9.20 -13.53 17.22
CA LEU A 47 -10.00 -14.60 16.62
C LEU A 47 -10.65 -15.52 17.67
N THR A 48 -10.15 -15.55 18.91
CA THR A 48 -10.74 -16.38 19.99
C THR A 48 -12.09 -15.84 20.46
N ARG A 49 -12.37 -14.56 20.18
CA ARG A 49 -13.61 -13.86 20.54
C ARG A 49 -14.47 -13.51 19.33
N CYS A 50 -13.96 -13.74 18.13
CA CYS A 50 -14.70 -13.47 16.90
C CYS A 50 -15.81 -14.51 16.71
N ASN A 51 -17.05 -14.05 16.70
CA ASN A 51 -18.23 -14.90 16.44
C ASN A 51 -18.72 -14.82 14.99
N GLY A 52 -18.02 -14.10 14.12
CA GLY A 52 -18.37 -13.97 12.70
C GLY A 52 -19.68 -13.22 12.43
N CYS A 53 -20.00 -12.17 13.20
CA CYS A 53 -21.23 -11.39 13.04
C CYS A 53 -21.24 -10.37 11.89
N ASP A 54 -20.17 -10.26 11.11
CA ASP A 54 -20.00 -9.33 9.98
C ASP A 54 -20.11 -7.82 10.28
N SER A 55 -20.40 -7.43 11.53
CA SER A 55 -20.54 -6.02 11.93
C SER A 55 -19.31 -5.17 11.59
N CYS A 56 -18.10 -5.71 11.71
CA CYS A 56 -16.88 -5.02 11.35
C CYS A 56 -16.77 -4.72 9.85
N ALA A 57 -17.36 -5.56 9.00
CA ALA A 57 -17.34 -5.39 7.56
C ALA A 57 -18.40 -4.38 7.10
N LEU A 58 -19.60 -4.45 7.67
CA LEU A 58 -20.68 -3.48 7.44
C LEU A 58 -20.28 -2.07 7.91
N ALA A 59 -19.75 -1.94 9.13
CA ALA A 59 -19.25 -0.67 9.66
C ALA A 59 -18.10 -0.10 8.80
N CYS A 60 -17.26 -0.96 8.21
CA CYS A 60 -16.22 -0.52 7.28
C CYS A 60 -16.82 0.09 6.01
N LYS A 61 -17.89 -0.49 5.46
CA LYS A 61 -18.59 0.07 4.29
C LYS A 61 -19.22 1.41 4.63
N GLU A 62 -19.93 1.49 5.75
CA GLU A 62 -20.57 2.72 6.23
C GLU A 62 -19.55 3.85 6.44
N ALA A 63 -18.49 3.59 7.21
CA ALA A 63 -17.45 4.58 7.51
C ALA A 63 -16.71 5.09 6.26
N ASN A 64 -16.60 4.25 5.22
CA ASN A 64 -15.95 4.60 3.95
C ASN A 64 -16.95 4.96 2.84
N GLN A 65 -18.23 5.12 3.17
CA GLN A 65 -19.29 5.49 2.22
C GLN A 65 -19.29 4.61 0.97
N ARG A 66 -19.13 3.29 1.16
CA ARG A 66 -19.16 2.31 0.06
C ARG A 66 -20.61 1.98 -0.34
N PRO A 67 -20.86 1.57 -1.59
CA PRO A 67 -22.19 1.18 -2.05
C PRO A 67 -22.79 0.06 -1.20
N GLU A 68 -24.12 0.05 -1.06
CA GLU A 68 -24.89 -0.97 -0.33
C GLU A 68 -24.36 -1.25 1.10
N PRO A 69 -24.33 -0.25 2.00
CA PRO A 69 -23.68 -0.38 3.31
C PRO A 69 -24.24 -1.51 4.18
N ASP A 70 -25.50 -1.90 3.96
CA ASP A 70 -26.19 -2.97 4.70
C ASP A 70 -26.00 -4.38 4.09
N THR A 71 -25.36 -4.50 2.92
CA THR A 71 -25.05 -5.80 2.29
C THR A 71 -23.73 -6.34 2.81
N VAL A 72 -23.78 -7.53 3.43
CA VAL A 72 -22.59 -8.25 3.92
C VAL A 72 -21.64 -8.59 2.77
N PRO A 73 -20.38 -8.11 2.78
CA PRO A 73 -19.42 -8.44 1.75
C PRO A 73 -18.90 -9.88 1.93
N VAL A 74 -18.63 -10.55 0.81
CA VAL A 74 -18.09 -11.93 0.79
C VAL A 74 -16.65 -12.03 0.28
N SER A 75 -16.10 -10.91 -0.21
CA SER A 75 -14.73 -10.80 -0.71
C SER A 75 -14.24 -9.35 -0.64
N LEU A 76 -12.93 -9.16 -0.85
CA LEU A 76 -12.35 -7.83 -1.05
C LEU A 76 -12.59 -7.37 -2.50
N ASN A 77 -13.00 -6.12 -2.66
CA ASN A 77 -13.11 -5.44 -3.96
C ASN A 77 -13.14 -3.91 -3.73
N SER A 78 -13.41 -3.12 -4.79
CA SER A 78 -13.50 -1.66 -4.72
C SER A 78 -14.59 -1.13 -3.76
N ASP A 79 -15.60 -1.95 -3.48
CA ASP A 79 -16.77 -1.62 -2.68
C ASP A 79 -16.71 -2.22 -1.27
N ALA A 80 -15.75 -3.10 -1.00
CA ALA A 80 -15.59 -3.80 0.28
C ALA A 80 -14.11 -3.97 0.65
N TYR A 81 -13.67 -3.19 1.64
CA TYR A 81 -12.28 -3.22 2.14
C TYR A 81 -12.03 -4.24 3.25
N SER A 82 -13.10 -4.86 3.75
CA SER A 82 -13.00 -6.01 4.65
C SER A 82 -14.19 -6.95 4.51
N PHE A 83 -14.00 -8.21 4.87
CA PHE A 83 -15.05 -9.23 4.95
C PHE A 83 -14.68 -10.28 6.00
N VAL A 84 -15.63 -11.14 6.39
CA VAL A 84 -15.35 -12.29 7.28
C VAL A 84 -15.32 -13.59 6.47
N ASP A 85 -14.13 -14.17 6.37
CA ASP A 85 -13.85 -15.44 5.74
C ASP A 85 -14.14 -16.58 6.72
N ARG A 86 -15.04 -17.50 6.38
CA ARG A 86 -15.42 -18.63 7.23
C ARG A 86 -14.73 -19.88 6.72
N ARG A 87 -13.68 -20.32 7.42
CA ARG A 87 -12.87 -21.48 7.03
C ARG A 87 -13.28 -22.71 7.81
N GLN A 88 -13.50 -23.82 7.10
CA GLN A 88 -13.57 -25.13 7.74
C GLN A 88 -12.17 -25.51 8.21
N VAL A 89 -12.03 -25.81 9.49
CA VAL A 89 -10.78 -26.28 10.09
C VAL A 89 -11.06 -27.51 10.93
N VAL A 90 -10.09 -28.40 10.99
CA VAL A 90 -10.12 -29.59 11.84
C VAL A 90 -9.09 -29.36 12.95
N SER A 91 -9.52 -29.48 14.20
CA SER A 91 -8.60 -29.36 15.33
C SER A 91 -7.70 -30.60 15.44
N ASP A 92 -6.64 -30.52 16.25
CA ASP A 92 -5.78 -31.67 16.55
C ASP A 92 -6.55 -32.84 17.19
N ALA A 93 -7.69 -32.56 17.82
CA ALA A 93 -8.60 -33.55 18.38
C ALA A 93 -9.58 -34.14 17.35
N GLY A 94 -9.46 -33.79 16.07
CA GLY A 94 -10.34 -34.27 15.00
C GLY A 94 -11.71 -33.58 14.95
N ILE A 95 -11.90 -32.46 15.65
CA ILE A 95 -13.18 -31.75 15.68
C ILE A 95 -13.25 -30.79 14.49
N GLU A 96 -14.25 -30.97 13.63
CA GLU A 96 -14.57 -30.02 12.56
C GLU A 96 -15.26 -28.78 13.13
N GLN A 97 -14.77 -27.60 12.73
CA GLN A 97 -15.36 -26.33 13.13
C GLN A 97 -15.19 -25.27 12.04
N GLN A 98 -16.12 -24.31 11.98
CA GLN A 98 -15.94 -23.12 11.16
C GLN A 98 -15.27 -22.00 11.96
N MET A 99 -14.12 -21.54 11.46
CA MET A 99 -13.38 -20.44 12.04
C MET A 99 -13.63 -19.16 11.24
N PRO A 100 -14.26 -18.12 11.82
CA PRO A 100 -14.40 -16.82 11.20
C PRO A 100 -13.08 -16.03 11.28
N ILE A 101 -12.64 -15.48 10.16
CA ILE A 101 -11.40 -14.72 10.03
C ILE A 101 -11.70 -13.42 9.31
N LYS A 102 -11.54 -12.28 10.00
CA LYS A 102 -11.63 -10.97 9.35
C LYS A 102 -10.48 -10.82 8.35
N ARG A 103 -10.81 -10.56 7.09
CA ARG A 103 -9.86 -10.22 6.03
C ARG A 103 -9.92 -8.73 5.74
N GLN A 104 -8.76 -8.09 5.67
CA GLN A 104 -8.59 -6.67 5.33
C GLN A 104 -7.11 -6.44 4.94
N CYS A 105 -6.76 -5.24 4.50
CA CYS A 105 -5.36 -4.84 4.35
C CYS A 105 -4.62 -5.00 5.70
N MET A 106 -3.44 -5.61 5.67
CA MET A 106 -2.62 -5.81 6.88
C MET A 106 -1.72 -4.62 7.21
N HIS A 107 -1.67 -3.59 6.35
CA HIS A 107 -0.77 -2.44 6.46
C HIS A 107 0.67 -2.83 6.81
N CYS A 108 1.20 -3.83 6.10
CA CYS A 108 2.48 -4.50 6.36
C CYS A 108 3.62 -3.51 6.63
N LEU A 109 4.55 -3.89 7.50
CA LEU A 109 5.77 -3.12 7.76
C LEU A 109 6.62 -2.93 6.49
N HIS A 110 6.83 -4.02 5.76
CA HIS A 110 7.52 -4.03 4.47
C HIS A 110 6.52 -4.37 3.35
N PRO A 111 5.72 -3.40 2.90
CA PRO A 111 4.61 -3.65 2.00
C PRO A 111 5.07 -3.91 0.56
N ALA A 112 4.99 -5.17 0.13
CA ALA A 112 5.29 -5.55 -1.25
C ALA A 112 4.45 -4.80 -2.29
N CYS A 113 3.20 -4.46 -1.96
CA CYS A 113 2.31 -3.68 -2.83
C CYS A 113 2.82 -2.26 -3.09
N VAL A 114 3.47 -1.61 -2.11
CA VAL A 114 4.13 -0.30 -2.30
C VAL A 114 5.35 -0.47 -3.20
N SER A 115 6.20 -1.47 -2.91
CA SER A 115 7.41 -1.73 -3.71
C SER A 115 7.11 -2.07 -5.17
N ALA A 116 5.98 -2.72 -5.45
CA ALA A 116 5.58 -3.08 -6.81
C ALA A 116 4.91 -1.92 -7.57
N CYS A 117 4.46 -0.87 -6.89
CA CYS A 117 3.71 0.21 -7.52
C CYS A 117 4.63 1.15 -8.32
N THR A 118 4.56 1.09 -9.65
CA THR A 118 5.42 1.87 -10.54
C THR A 118 5.08 3.36 -10.62
N VAL A 119 3.88 3.75 -10.19
CA VAL A 119 3.36 5.13 -10.25
C VAL A 119 3.30 5.81 -8.88
N GLY A 120 3.71 5.12 -7.82
CA GLY A 120 3.67 5.67 -6.45
C GLY A 120 2.26 6.02 -5.97
N ALA A 121 1.26 5.22 -6.38
CA ALA A 121 -0.13 5.33 -5.89
C ALA A 121 -0.30 4.73 -4.48
N LEU A 122 0.58 3.80 -4.08
CA LEU A 122 0.64 3.24 -2.74
C LEU A 122 1.87 3.77 -2.02
N THR A 123 1.70 4.16 -0.76
CA THR A 123 2.81 4.68 0.09
C THR A 123 2.68 4.17 1.51
N LYS A 124 3.80 4.01 2.22
CA LYS A 124 3.82 3.73 3.65
C LYS A 124 3.82 5.07 4.40
N SER A 125 2.79 5.35 5.19
CA SER A 125 2.75 6.53 6.05
C SER A 125 3.73 6.36 7.21
N ALA A 126 4.26 7.48 7.72
CA ALA A 126 5.07 7.53 8.92
C ALA A 126 4.32 6.98 10.15
N ASP A 127 2.99 7.13 10.19
CA ASP A 127 2.15 6.64 11.29
C ASP A 127 1.90 5.12 11.22
N GLY A 128 2.39 4.42 10.19
CA GLY A 128 2.28 2.97 10.04
C GLY A 128 1.37 2.49 8.89
N PRO A 129 0.19 3.06 8.61
CA PRO A 129 -0.66 2.54 7.55
C PRO A 129 -0.04 2.66 6.15
N VAL A 130 -0.25 1.63 5.32
CA VAL A 130 -0.18 1.79 3.84
C VAL A 130 -1.39 2.58 3.35
N VAL A 131 -1.16 3.65 2.59
CA VAL A 131 -2.19 4.57 2.08
C VAL A 131 -2.24 4.51 0.55
N TYR A 132 -3.45 4.59 0.00
CA TYR A 132 -3.74 4.53 -1.44
C TYR A 132 -4.21 5.89 -1.98
N ASN A 133 -3.64 6.30 -3.11
CA ASN A 133 -4.01 7.49 -3.87
C ASN A 133 -4.58 7.07 -5.22
N ASP A 134 -5.91 7.14 -5.33
CA ASP A 134 -6.67 6.78 -6.51
C ASP A 134 -6.34 7.62 -7.74
N LYS A 135 -6.04 8.91 -7.56
CA LYS A 135 -5.69 9.83 -8.66
C LYS A 135 -4.38 9.49 -9.36
N LYS A 136 -3.51 8.71 -8.73
CA LYS A 136 -2.25 8.23 -9.30
C LYS A 136 -2.36 6.83 -9.89
N CYS A 137 -3.36 6.05 -9.50
CA CYS A 137 -3.46 4.66 -9.91
C CYS A 137 -3.79 4.55 -11.40
N ILE A 138 -3.17 3.58 -12.09
CA ILE A 138 -3.31 3.39 -13.54
C ILE A 138 -3.92 2.03 -13.92
N GLY A 139 -4.36 1.24 -12.94
CA GLY A 139 -4.86 -0.13 -13.11
C GLY A 139 -4.76 -0.90 -11.82
#